data_AF-A0A1G2LTE8-F1
#
_entry.id   AF-A0A1G2LTE8-F1
#
_cell.length_a   1.000
_cell.length_b   1.000
_cell.length_c   1.000
_cell.angle_alpha   90.00
_cell.angle_beta   90.00
_cell.angle_gamma   90.00
#
_symmetry.space_group_name_H-M   'P 1'
#
loop_
_entity.id
_entity.type
_entity.pdbx_description
1 polymer ?
#
loop_
_entity_poly.entity_id
_entity_poly.type
_entity_poly.pdbx_seq_one_letter_code
_entity_poly.pdbx_strand_id
1 'polypeptide(L)'
;MIGKKDCIYHLGDFSMSGIRLTEEILRHLNGKKYLCLGSHDKQMRHLAPYFESIKESFLVKTDDQYIFLSHYLHKIWPKSHYGSWHLFGHSHAKMNWYAEREGKLLDVGVDGHNFQPWSLDEIIEIMKTRPLNFNDLRKREQT
;
A
#
# COMPACT_ATOMS: atom_id res chain seq x y z
N MET A 1 15.60 5.10 7.39
CA MET A 1 16.10 3.70 7.54
C MET A 1 15.04 2.89 8.27
N ILE A 2 14.87 1.61 7.91
CA ILE A 2 13.89 0.71 8.53
C ILE A 2 14.51 0.06 9.79
N GLY A 3 13.86 0.27 10.94
CA GLY A 3 14.17 -0.33 12.23
C GLY A 3 13.58 -1.73 12.42
N LYS A 4 14.12 -2.48 13.39
CA LYS A 4 13.67 -3.86 13.69
C LYS A 4 12.23 -3.95 14.21
N LYS A 5 11.70 -2.85 14.75
CA LYS A 5 10.34 -2.78 15.32
C LYS A 5 9.30 -2.24 14.34
N ASP A 6 9.73 -1.78 13.16
CA ASP A 6 8.85 -1.16 12.19
C ASP A 6 7.96 -2.21 11.54
N CYS A 7 6.76 -1.79 11.12
CA CYS A 7 5.85 -2.60 10.31
C CYS A 7 5.96 -2.16 8.85
N ILE A 8 6.13 -3.12 7.95
CA ILE A 8 6.32 -2.88 6.51
C ILE A 8 5.26 -3.65 5.75
N TYR A 9 4.50 -2.93 4.93
CA TYR A 9 3.50 -3.52 4.05
C TYR A 9 4.02 -3.50 2.62
N HIS A 10 4.27 -4.69 2.06
CA HIS A 10 4.62 -4.87 0.65
C HIS A 10 3.33 -5.00 -0.16
N LEU A 11 3.09 -4.08 -1.11
CA LEU A 11 1.86 -4.05 -1.91
C LEU A 11 2.00 -4.84 -3.22
N GLY A 12 2.47 -6.07 -3.08
CA GLY A 12 2.56 -7.04 -4.16
C GLY A 12 3.84 -6.99 -4.97
N ASP A 13 3.98 -7.98 -5.84
CA ASP A 13 5.11 -8.23 -6.73
C ASP A 13 6.46 -8.12 -6.00
N PHE A 14 6.56 -8.84 -4.86
CA PHE A 14 7.67 -8.73 -3.93
C PHE A 14 9.02 -9.07 -4.56
N SER A 15 9.05 -10.10 -5.42
CA SER A 15 10.27 -10.56 -6.08
C SER A 15 9.96 -11.26 -7.39
N MET A 16 10.72 -10.89 -8.43
CA MET A 16 10.78 -11.60 -9.72
C MET A 16 11.89 -12.66 -9.74
N SER A 17 12.64 -12.80 -8.64
CA SER A 17 13.75 -13.76 -8.52
C SER A 17 13.28 -15.13 -8.06
N GLY A 18 14.17 -16.13 -8.14
CA GLY A 18 13.91 -17.45 -7.58
C GLY A 18 13.68 -17.42 -6.06
N ILE A 19 12.96 -18.44 -5.57
CA ILE A 19 12.55 -18.53 -4.15
C ILE A 19 13.73 -18.49 -3.18
N ARG A 20 14.87 -19.10 -3.54
CA ARG A 20 16.07 -19.15 -2.70
C ARG A 20 16.69 -17.77 -2.47
N LEU A 21 16.92 -17.02 -3.55
CA LEU A 21 17.46 -15.66 -3.45
C LEU A 21 16.49 -14.74 -2.70
N THR A 22 15.18 -14.91 -2.96
CA THR A 22 14.14 -14.13 -2.26
C THR A 22 14.15 -14.40 -0.75
N GLU A 23 14.29 -15.67 -0.36
CA GLU A 23 14.44 -16.08 1.04
C GLU A 23 15.69 -15.48 1.69
N GLU A 24 16.83 -15.56 1.00
CA GLU A 24 18.09 -14.97 1.48
C GLU A 24 17.96 -13.48 1.73
N ILE A 25 17.33 -12.73 0.82
CA ILE A 25 17.06 -11.30 1.01
C ILE A 25 16.14 -11.08 2.21
N LEU A 26 15.02 -11.81 2.30
CA LEU A 26 14.04 -11.68 3.38
C LEU A 26 14.66 -11.85 4.78
N ARG A 27 15.64 -12.75 4.92
CA ARG A 27 16.37 -12.97 6.19
C ARG A 27 17.12 -11.72 6.67
N HIS A 28 17.56 -10.86 5.76
CA HIS A 28 18.33 -9.67 6.07
C HIS A 28 17.45 -8.41 6.22
N LEU A 29 16.18 -8.47 5.80
CA LEU A 29 15.26 -7.33 5.92
C LEU A 29 14.78 -7.17 7.36
N ASN A 30 15.01 -5.97 7.92
CA ASN A 30 14.47 -5.55 9.21
C ASN A 30 12.93 -5.45 9.19
N GLY A 31 12.36 -5.38 10.40
CA GLY A 31 10.94 -5.07 10.60
C GLY A 31 10.01 -6.28 10.46
N LYS A 32 8.77 -6.07 10.89
CA LYS A 32 7.63 -6.97 10.75
C LYS A 32 7.04 -6.80 9.36
N LYS A 33 7.04 -7.86 8.57
CA LYS A 33 6.70 -7.81 7.15
C LYS A 33 5.30 -8.34 6.91
N TYR A 34 4.49 -7.58 6.18
CA TYR A 34 3.15 -7.95 5.75
C TYR A 34 3.12 -7.91 4.22
N LEU A 35 2.60 -8.93 3.58
CA LEU A 35 2.51 -9.01 2.12
C LEU A 35 1.05 -8.93 1.68
N CYS A 36 0.73 -7.90 0.91
CA CYS A 36 -0.45 -7.88 0.07
C CYS A 36 -0.05 -8.54 -1.26
N LEU A 37 -0.74 -9.59 -1.68
CA LEU A 37 -0.36 -10.36 -2.86
C LEU A 37 -0.54 -9.55 -4.14
N GLY A 38 0.51 -9.53 -4.95
CA GLY A 38 0.49 -9.06 -6.32
C GLY A 38 0.27 -10.19 -7.32
N SER A 39 0.22 -9.80 -8.60
CA SER A 39 0.00 -10.73 -9.71
C SER A 39 1.08 -11.81 -9.83
N HIS A 40 2.30 -11.50 -9.38
CA HIS A 40 3.48 -12.35 -9.49
C HIS A 40 3.81 -13.12 -8.20
N ASP A 41 3.05 -12.93 -7.11
CA ASP A 41 3.42 -13.45 -5.77
C ASP A 41 2.89 -14.84 -5.45
N LYS A 42 2.42 -15.63 -6.43
CA LYS A 42 1.85 -16.96 -6.16
C LYS A 42 2.79 -17.86 -5.34
N GLN A 43 4.09 -17.74 -5.59
CA GLN A 43 5.14 -18.51 -4.92
C GLN A 43 5.45 -17.99 -3.50
N MET A 44 5.06 -16.76 -3.14
CA MET A 44 5.40 -16.14 -1.86
C MET A 44 4.74 -16.83 -0.67
N ARG A 45 3.67 -17.60 -0.88
CA ARG A 45 3.05 -18.41 0.17
C ARG A 45 4.02 -19.46 0.75
N HIS A 46 5.03 -19.90 -0.01
CA HIS A 46 6.08 -20.79 0.50
C HIS A 46 7.03 -20.09 1.48
N LEU A 47 7.09 -18.77 1.46
CA LEU A 47 7.90 -17.93 2.34
C LEU A 47 7.08 -17.32 3.48
N ALA A 48 5.88 -17.86 3.75
CA ALA A 48 5.02 -17.41 4.84
C ALA A 48 5.72 -17.23 6.19
N PRO A 49 6.69 -18.07 6.63
CA PRO A 49 7.39 -17.85 7.90
C PRO A 49 8.14 -16.52 8.02
N TYR A 50 8.41 -15.82 6.91
CA TYR A 50 9.08 -14.51 6.90
C TYR A 50 8.12 -13.32 6.98
N PHE A 51 6.81 -13.58 6.95
CA PHE A 51 5.76 -12.57 7.00
C PHE A 51 4.86 -12.80 8.21
N GLU A 52 4.47 -11.71 8.86
CA GLU A 52 3.42 -11.71 9.88
C GLU A 52 2.06 -12.06 9.26
N SER A 53 1.84 -11.67 8.00
CA SER A 53 0.63 -12.01 7.27
C SER A 53 0.81 -11.88 5.76
N ILE A 54 0.11 -12.75 5.03
CA ILE A 54 -0.01 -12.70 3.56
C ILE A 54 -1.50 -12.70 3.21
N LYS A 55 -1.97 -11.66 2.52
CA LYS A 55 -3.40 -11.47 2.16
C LYS A 55 -3.55 -10.84 0.77
N GLU A 56 -4.75 -10.88 0.20
CA GLU A 56 -5.06 -10.17 -1.07
C GLU A 56 -5.21 -8.65 -0.88
N SER A 57 -5.52 -8.21 0.35
CA SER A 57 -5.60 -6.80 0.75
C SER A 57 -5.60 -6.67 2.27
N PHE A 58 -5.35 -5.47 2.77
CA PHE A 58 -5.48 -5.12 4.18
C PHE A 58 -6.36 -3.89 4.35
N LEU A 59 -7.15 -3.87 5.43
CA LEU A 59 -7.74 -2.65 5.97
C LEU A 59 -7.10 -2.41 7.33
N VAL A 60 -6.20 -1.43 7.39
CA VAL A 60 -5.47 -1.04 8.60
C VAL A 60 -6.14 0.19 9.21
N LYS A 61 -6.14 0.29 10.53
CA LYS A 61 -6.52 1.51 11.25
C LYS A 61 -5.29 2.07 11.96
N THR A 62 -4.96 3.32 11.68
CA THR A 62 -3.91 4.08 12.37
C THR A 62 -4.58 5.28 13.02
N ASP A 63 -4.60 5.32 14.36
CA ASP A 63 -5.43 6.26 15.13
C ASP A 63 -6.90 6.24 14.68
N ASP A 64 -7.38 7.31 14.06
CA ASP A 64 -8.73 7.43 13.50
C ASP A 64 -8.80 7.35 11.98
N GLN A 65 -7.68 7.05 11.33
CA GLN A 65 -7.61 6.91 9.88
C GLN A 65 -7.67 5.43 9.47
N TYR A 66 -8.60 5.10 8.57
CA TYR A 66 -8.63 3.83 7.88
C TYR A 66 -7.80 3.89 6.59
N ILE A 67 -6.93 2.90 6.38
CA ILE A 67 -6.07 2.78 5.21
C ILE A 67 -6.29 1.41 4.57
N PHE A 68 -6.79 1.42 3.34
CA PHE A 68 -6.94 0.23 2.52
C PHE A 68 -5.69 0.03 1.65
N LEU A 69 -5.07 -1.13 1.81
CA LEU A 69 -3.87 -1.54 1.11
C LEU A 69 -4.25 -2.66 0.13
N SER A 70 -3.96 -2.45 -1.15
CA SER A 70 -4.12 -3.49 -2.17
C SER A 70 -3.00 -3.38 -3.21
N HIS A 71 -2.72 -4.44 -3.95
CA HIS A 71 -1.77 -4.36 -5.05
C HIS A 71 -2.30 -3.48 -6.20
N TYR A 72 -3.60 -3.58 -6.51
CA TYR A 72 -4.22 -2.84 -7.61
C TYR A 72 -4.89 -1.54 -7.13
N LEU A 73 -5.09 -0.61 -8.06
CA LEU A 73 -5.97 0.53 -7.85
C LEU A 73 -7.44 0.09 -7.88
N HIS A 74 -8.19 0.45 -6.85
CA HIS A 74 -9.64 0.23 -6.77
C HIS A 74 -10.40 1.52 -6.97
N LYS A 75 -11.40 1.50 -7.85
CA LYS A 75 -12.31 2.64 -8.01
C LYS A 75 -13.17 2.89 -6.77
N ILE A 76 -13.58 1.82 -6.08
CA ILE A 76 -14.30 1.89 -4.81
C ILE A 76 -13.63 0.91 -3.87
N TRP A 77 -13.30 1.36 -2.67
CA TRP A 77 -12.63 0.55 -1.66
C TRP A 77 -13.35 0.64 -0.30
N PRO A 78 -13.02 -0.25 0.66
CA PRO A 78 -13.63 -0.25 1.98
C PRO A 78 -13.56 1.12 2.65
N LYS A 79 -14.72 1.62 3.09
CA LYS A 79 -14.89 2.93 3.76
C LYS A 79 -14.48 4.15 2.92
N SER A 80 -14.35 4.02 1.60
CA SER A 80 -14.03 5.14 0.69
C SER A 80 -15.01 6.33 0.84
N HIS A 81 -16.30 6.04 0.97
CA HIS A 81 -17.35 7.05 1.20
C HIS A 81 -17.27 7.73 2.59
N TYR A 82 -16.50 7.17 3.53
CA TYR A 82 -16.17 7.76 4.83
C TYR A 82 -14.75 8.36 4.87
N GLY A 83 -14.09 8.54 3.72
CA GLY A 83 -12.78 9.19 3.65
C GLY A 83 -11.58 8.31 3.98
N SER A 84 -11.71 6.98 3.94
CA SER A 84 -10.54 6.09 4.07
C SER A 84 -9.54 6.32 2.93
N TRP A 85 -8.26 6.09 3.22
CA TRP A 85 -7.18 6.21 2.24
C TRP A 85 -7.03 4.89 1.49
N HIS A 86 -6.58 4.97 0.25
CA HIS A 86 -6.21 3.80 -0.52
C HIS A 86 -4.79 3.93 -1.06
N LEU A 87 -3.93 3.03 -0.57
CA LEU A 87 -2.56 2.87 -1.06
C LEU A 87 -2.52 1.65 -1.97
N PHE A 88 -1.91 1.81 -3.14
CA PHE A 88 -1.82 0.76 -4.16
C PHE A 88 -0.47 0.73 -4.86
N GLY A 89 -0.18 -0.32 -5.62
CA GLY A 89 1.03 -0.43 -6.44
C GLY A 89 0.68 -0.73 -7.90
N HIS A 90 1.45 -1.62 -8.53
CA HIS A 90 1.22 -2.16 -9.88
C HIS A 90 1.33 -1.17 -11.05
N SER A 91 1.00 0.10 -10.83
CA SER A 91 0.82 1.07 -11.91
C SER A 91 2.12 1.77 -12.33
N HIS A 92 3.24 1.53 -11.63
CA HIS A 92 4.54 2.15 -11.89
C HIS A 92 4.45 3.68 -12.00
N ALA A 93 3.72 4.32 -11.06
CA ALA A 93 3.44 5.76 -11.02
C ALA A 93 2.59 6.31 -12.19
N LYS A 94 2.14 5.48 -13.14
CA LYS A 94 1.35 5.91 -14.30
C LYS A 94 -0.08 6.33 -13.95
N MET A 95 -0.53 6.01 -12.74
CA MET A 95 -1.86 6.38 -12.22
C MET A 95 -1.82 7.56 -11.25
N ASN A 96 -0.66 8.23 -11.08
CA ASN A 96 -0.55 9.39 -10.19
C ASN A 96 -1.55 10.47 -10.58
N TRP A 97 -1.59 10.88 -11.86
CA TRP A 97 -2.50 11.93 -12.36
C TRP A 97 -3.98 11.68 -12.00
N TYR A 98 -4.41 10.42 -11.92
CA TYR A 98 -5.76 10.03 -11.52
C TYR A 98 -5.89 10.11 -9.99
N ALA A 99 -4.96 9.48 -9.27
CA ALA A 99 -4.95 9.46 -7.80
C ALA A 99 -4.97 10.88 -7.21
N GLU A 100 -4.26 11.82 -7.82
CA GLU A 100 -4.17 13.21 -7.35
C GLU A 100 -5.50 13.96 -7.41
N ARG A 101 -6.36 13.59 -8.37
CA ARG A 101 -7.62 14.30 -8.68
C ARG A 101 -8.82 13.67 -7.98
N GLU A 102 -8.79 12.35 -7.80
CA GLU A 102 -9.98 11.56 -7.46
C GLU A 102 -10.18 11.34 -5.96
N GLY A 103 -9.16 11.55 -5.14
CA GLY A 103 -9.32 11.44 -3.69
C GLY A 103 -8.06 11.15 -2.90
N LYS A 104 -8.27 10.47 -1.77
CA LYS A 104 -7.24 9.98 -0.84
C LYS A 104 -6.58 8.70 -1.36
N LEU A 105 -5.97 8.82 -2.54
CA LEU A 105 -5.32 7.75 -3.29
C LEU A 105 -3.83 8.03 -3.42
N LEU A 106 -3.00 6.99 -3.36
CA LEU A 106 -1.57 7.10 -3.63
C LEU A 106 -1.01 5.78 -4.18
N ASP A 107 -0.32 5.87 -5.32
CA ASP A 107 0.55 4.80 -5.80
C ASP A 107 1.83 4.81 -4.95
N VAL A 108 2.04 3.75 -4.18
CA VAL A 108 3.20 3.54 -3.33
C VAL A 108 4.25 2.63 -3.98
N GLY A 109 4.12 2.36 -5.28
CA GLY A 109 5.14 1.68 -6.07
C GLY A 109 6.48 2.41 -5.99
N VAL A 110 7.55 1.66 -5.76
CA VAL A 110 8.88 2.21 -5.51
C VAL A 110 9.48 2.93 -6.73
N ASP A 111 8.98 2.63 -7.94
CA ASP A 111 9.33 3.31 -9.19
C ASP A 111 9.03 4.83 -9.13
N GLY A 112 7.98 5.21 -8.39
CA GLY A 112 7.59 6.60 -8.18
C GLY A 112 8.29 7.27 -6.99
N HIS A 113 9.15 6.56 -6.28
CA HIS A 113 9.74 7.02 -5.02
C HIS A 113 11.21 6.59 -4.87
N ASN A 114 12.04 6.82 -5.89
CA ASN A 114 13.50 6.63 -5.82
C ASN A 114 13.93 5.25 -5.29
N PHE A 115 13.15 4.21 -5.55
CA PHE A 115 13.37 2.86 -5.03
C PHE A 115 13.44 2.80 -3.49
N GLN A 116 12.73 3.70 -2.81
CA GLN A 116 12.60 3.76 -1.35
C GLN A 116 11.17 3.40 -0.91
N PRO A 117 11.00 2.84 0.30
CA PRO A 117 9.69 2.66 0.89
C PRO A 117 9.07 4.02 1.28
N TRP A 118 7.76 4.13 1.15
CA TRP A 118 7.00 5.25 1.72
C TRP A 118 6.89 5.11 3.25
N SER A 119 7.24 6.15 3.99
CA SER A 119 6.90 6.25 5.41
C SER A 119 5.44 6.70 5.60
N LEU A 120 4.84 6.36 6.75
CA LEU A 120 3.49 6.81 7.06
C LEU A 120 3.40 8.35 7.14
N ASP A 121 4.43 9.02 7.66
CA ASP A 121 4.47 10.47 7.79
C ASP A 121 4.45 11.17 6.41
N GLU A 122 5.22 10.68 5.44
CA GLU A 122 5.18 11.20 4.07
C GLU A 122 3.79 11.00 3.44
N ILE A 123 3.20 9.82 3.64
CA ILE A 123 1.85 9.53 3.15
C ILE A 123 0.85 10.50 3.79
N ILE A 124 0.94 10.76 5.11
CA ILE A 124 0.08 11.72 5.81
C ILE A 124 0.19 13.11 5.17
N GLU A 125 1.39 13.61 4.91
CA GLU A 125 1.58 14.93 4.29
C GLU A 125 0.99 14.99 2.88
N ILE A 126 1.15 13.94 2.07
CA ILE A 126 0.48 13.87 0.76
C ILE A 126 -1.03 13.89 0.93
N MET A 127 -1.56 13.05 1.83
CA MET A 127 -3.01 12.92 2.02
C MET A 127 -3.65 14.20 2.52
N LYS A 128 -2.94 15.11 3.21
CA LYS A 128 -3.44 16.44 3.56
C LYS A 128 -3.76 17.30 2.35
N THR A 129 -2.97 17.17 1.28
CA THR A 129 -3.15 17.96 0.03
C THR A 129 -4.17 17.36 -0.92
N ARG A 130 -4.44 16.06 -0.81
CA ARG A 130 -5.41 15.35 -1.65
C ARG A 130 -6.85 15.82 -1.40
N PRO A 131 -7.71 15.88 -2.43
CA PRO A 131 -9.14 16.16 -2.23
C PRO A 131 -9.83 15.04 -1.44
N LEU A 132 -11.06 15.28 -0.99
CA LEU A 132 -11.92 14.20 -0.51
C LEU A 132 -12.17 13.20 -1.63
N ASN A 133 -12.41 11.93 -1.26
CA ASN A 133 -12.78 10.89 -2.22
C ASN A 133 -13.96 11.33 -3.09
N PHE A 134 -13.99 10.94 -4.37
CA PHE A 134 -15.08 11.29 -5.28
C PHE A 134 -16.46 10.86 -4.75
N ASN A 135 -16.52 9.78 -3.96
CA ASN A 135 -17.74 9.23 -3.36
C ASN A 135 -17.92 9.59 -1.87
N ASP A 136 -17.14 10.55 -1.34
CA ASP A 136 -17.21 10.96 0.05
C ASP A 136 -18.57 11.56 0.40
N LEU A 137 -19.19 11.12 1.50
CA LEU A 137 -20.52 11.58 1.90
C LEU A 137 -20.57 13.08 2.22
N ARG A 138 -19.46 13.66 2.70
CA ARG A 138 -19.37 15.11 3.01
C ARG A 138 -19.51 16.00 1.77
N LYS A 139 -19.29 15.46 0.57
CA LYS A 139 -19.51 16.20 -0.68
C LYS A 139 -20.98 16.38 -1.02
N ARG A 140 -21.86 15.47 -0.55
CA ARG A 140 -23.31 15.53 -0.84
C ARG A 140 -24.04 16.57 0.01
N GLU A 141 -23.47 16.93 1.15
CA GLU A 141 -24.01 17.95 2.06
C GLU A 141 -23.72 19.39 1.58
N GLN A 142 -23.01 19.55 0.47
CA GLN A 142 -22.58 20.84 -0.09
C GLN A 142 -23.32 21.23 -1.39
N THR A 143 -24.29 20.42 -1.82
CA THR A 143 -25.19 20.64 -2.97
C THR A 143 -26.62 20.75 -2.50
#